data_AF-A0A6A8G6K7-F1
#
_entry.id   AF-A0A6A8G6K7-F1
#
_cell.length_a   1.000
_cell.length_b   1.000
_cell.length_c   1.000
_cell.angle_alpha   90.00
_cell.angle_beta   90.00
_cell.angle_gamma   90.00
#
_symmetry.space_group_name_H-M   'P 1'
#
loop_
_entity.id
_entity.type
_entity.pdbx_description
1 polymer ?
#
loop_
_entity_poly.entity_id
_entity_poly.type
_entity_poly.pdbx_seq_one_letter_code
_entity_poly.pdbx_strand_id
1 'polypeptide(L)' 'MARLETVVDVICDQRDRFPLFVAIAIVMGLLLGFSLLYLEPGTAAYAIALVDVGLVAVMLVGFGGGYWLCTKRSMDE' A
#
# COMPACT_ATOMS: atom_id res chain seq x y z
N MET A 1 -19.58 0.55 -13.92
CA MET A 1 -19.49 -0.53 -12.91
C MET A 1 -18.86 -1.78 -13.52
N ALA A 2 -19.37 -2.30 -14.66
CA ALA A 2 -18.77 -3.45 -15.37
C ALA A 2 -17.23 -3.40 -15.60
N ARG A 3 -16.67 -2.25 -16.00
CA ARG A 3 -15.20 -2.11 -16.18
C ARG A 3 -14.39 -2.21 -14.89
N LEU A 4 -14.93 -1.72 -13.77
CA LEU A 4 -14.26 -1.81 -12.47
C LEU A 4 -14.25 -3.25 -11.97
N GLU A 5 -15.33 -3.99 -12.25
CA GLU A 5 -15.45 -5.40 -11.88
C GLU A 5 -14.43 -6.25 -12.66
N THR A 6 -14.25 -6.02 -13.96
CA THR A 6 -13.22 -6.71 -14.77
C THR A 6 -11.79 -6.37 -14.31
N VAL A 7 -11.54 -5.12 -13.92
CA VAL A 7 -10.23 -4.71 -13.39
C VAL A 7 -9.96 -5.36 -12.03
N VAL A 8 -10.98 -5.43 -11.17
CA VAL A 8 -10.89 -6.11 -9.87
C VAL A 8 -10.68 -7.61 -10.06
N ASP A 9 -11.34 -8.25 -11.03
CA ASP A 9 -11.16 -9.68 -11.33
C ASP A 9 -9.72 -9.99 -11.78
N VAL A 10 -9.18 -9.20 -12.71
CA VAL A 10 -7.78 -9.33 -13.16
C VAL A 10 -6.79 -9.07 -12.01
N ILE A 11 -7.11 -8.15 -11.12
CA ILE A 11 -6.34 -7.88 -9.90
C ILE A 11 -6.40 -9.07 -8.93
N CYS A 12 -7.56 -9.69 -8.75
CA CYS A 12 -7.73 -10.86 -7.89
C CYS A 12 -7.07 -12.12 -8.49
N ASP A 13 -6.91 -12.23 -9.81
CA ASP A 13 -6.14 -13.31 -10.47
C ASP A 13 -4.61 -13.15 -10.25
N GLN A 14 -4.12 -11.92 -10.15
CA GLN A 14 -2.74 -11.58 -9.77
C GLN A 14 -2.45 -11.64 -8.25
N ARG A 15 -3.40 -12.13 -7.46
CA ARG A 15 -3.39 -12.12 -5.98
C ARG A 15 -2.16 -12.74 -5.34
N ASP A 16 -1.51 -13.72 -5.96
CA ASP A 16 -0.28 -14.33 -5.43
C ASP A 16 0.87 -13.32 -5.23
N ARG A 17 0.88 -12.21 -5.96
CA ARG A 17 1.94 -11.17 -5.83
C ARG A 17 1.58 -10.01 -4.91
N PHE A 18 0.29 -9.81 -4.62
CA PHE A 18 -0.17 -8.80 -3.66
C PHE A 18 0.48 -8.90 -2.27
N PRO A 19 0.60 -10.08 -1.64
CA PRO A 19 1.24 -10.18 -0.32
C PRO A 19 2.70 -9.76 -0.36
N LEU A 20 3.40 -9.96 -1.49
CA LEU A 20 4.78 -9.52 -1.67
C LEU A 20 4.88 -7.99 -1.71
N PHE A 21 4.02 -7.32 -2.48
CA PHE A 21 3.98 -5.85 -2.53
C PHE A 21 3.58 -5.23 -1.20
N VAL A 22 2.61 -5.83 -0.49
CA VAL A 22 2.21 -5.38 0.85
C VAL A 22 3.36 -5.54 1.84
N ALA A 23 4.07 -6.67 1.82
CA ALA A 23 5.24 -6.89 2.68
C ALA A 23 6.35 -5.85 2.41
N ILE A 24 6.65 -5.59 1.14
CA ILE A 24 7.63 -4.56 0.74
C ILE A 24 7.19 -3.17 1.22
N ALA A 25 5.92 -2.81 1.04
CA ALA A 25 5.38 -1.53 1.49
C ALA A 25 5.45 -1.38 3.02
N ILE A 26 5.22 -2.47 3.77
CA ILE A 26 5.37 -2.48 5.24
C ILE A 26 6.82 -2.24 5.64
N VAL A 27 7.77 -2.96 5.03
CA VAL A 27 9.21 -2.80 5.33
C VAL A 27 9.69 -1.40 4.99
N MET A 28 9.31 -0.88 3.81
CA MET A 28 9.62 0.50 3.43
C MET A 28 9.00 1.51 4.40
N GLY A 29 7.75 1.31 4.81
CA GLY A 29 7.09 2.16 5.79
C GLY A 29 7.77 2.15 7.16
N LEU A 30 8.25 0.99 7.62
CA LEU A 30 9.01 0.86 8.87
C LEU A 30 10.34 1.61 8.81
N LEU A 31 11.10 1.42 7.73
CA LEU A 31 12.38 2.12 7.53
C LEU A 31 12.17 3.63 7.44
N LEU A 32 11.12 4.07 6.74
CA LEU A 32 10.75 5.48 6.63
C LEU A 32 10.32 6.07 7.99
N GLY A 33 9.49 5.34 8.74
CA GLY A 33 9.08 5.73 10.09
C GLY A 33 10.27 5.83 11.04
N PHE A 34 11.23 4.90 10.94
CA PHE A 34 12.48 4.98 11.68
C PHE A 34 13.31 6.19 11.26
N SER A 35 13.41 6.47 9.96
CA SER A 35 14.12 7.64 9.44
C SER A 35 13.54 8.94 10.00
N LEU A 36 12.21 9.08 10.06
CA LEU A 36 11.55 10.27 10.61
C LEU A 36 11.90 10.58 12.06
N LEU A 37 12.26 9.58 12.88
CA LEU A 37 12.71 9.81 14.26
C LEU A 37 14.06 10.52 14.35
N TYR A 38 14.87 10.46 13.28
CA TYR A 38 16.19 11.07 13.20
C TYR A 38 16.23 12.32 12.33
N LEU A 39 15.13 12.67 11.64
CA LEU A 39 15.09 13.86 10.79
C LEU A 39 14.73 15.10 11.60
N GLU A 40 15.57 16.13 11.48
CA GLU A 40 15.29 17.44 12.04
C GLU A 40 14.16 18.14 11.26
N PRO A 41 13.12 18.62 11.97
CA PRO A 41 12.00 19.33 11.35
C PRO A 41 12.47 20.66 10.77
N GLY A 42 12.02 20.99 9.55
CA GLY A 42 12.37 22.23 8.84
C GLY A 42 13.45 22.07 7.77
N THR A 43 14.00 20.87 7.60
CA THR A 43 14.92 20.55 6.49
C THR A 43 14.17 20.12 5.22
N ALA A 44 14.80 20.24 4.05
CA ALA A 44 14.25 19.72 2.80
C ALA A 44 14.01 18.20 2.87
N ALA A 45 14.86 17.47 3.59
CA ALA A 45 14.71 16.03 3.81
C ALA A 45 13.41 15.70 4.56
N TYR A 46 13.01 16.53 5.54
CA TYR A 46 11.77 16.32 6.29
C TYR A 46 10.52 16.46 5.39
N ALA A 47 10.52 17.43 4.48
CA ALA A 47 9.43 17.60 3.53
C ALA A 47 9.30 16.41 2.56
N ILE A 48 10.44 15.87 2.09
CA ILE A 48 10.46 14.69 1.22
C ILE A 48 9.93 13.46 1.97
N ALA A 49 10.38 13.26 3.21
CA ALA A 49 9.93 12.12 4.02
C ALA A 49 8.41 12.16 4.26
N LEU A 50 7.79 13.34 4.43
CA LEU A 50 6.33 13.45 4.55
C LEU A 50 5.60 13.03 3.27
N VAL A 51 6.14 13.37 2.10
CA VAL A 51 5.57 12.93 0.81
C VAL A 51 5.67 11.41 0.69
N ASP A 52 6.82 10.84 1.04
CA ASP A 52 7.04 9.38 1.01
C ASP A 52 6.09 8.66 1.99
N VAL A 53 5.81 9.24 3.16
CA VAL A 53 4.81 8.67 4.09
C VAL A 53 3.45 8.61 3.43
N GLY A 54 3.04 9.69 2.77
CA GLY A 54 1.78 9.73 2.03
C GLY A 54 1.75 8.66 0.94
N LEU A 55 2.84 8.52 0.19
CA LEU A 55 2.96 7.53 -0.88
C LEU A 55 2.83 6.09 -0.36
N VAL A 56 3.56 5.76 0.71
CA VAL A 56 3.53 4.44 1.37
C VAL A 56 2.13 4.17 1.94
N ALA A 57 1.50 5.16 2.56
CA ALA A 57 0.14 5.01 3.10
C ALA A 57 -0.88 4.72 1.98
N VAL A 58 -0.82 5.46 0.86
CA VAL A 58 -1.69 5.21 -0.30
C VAL A 58 -1.43 3.82 -0.88
N MET A 59 -0.18 3.38 -0.97
CA MET A 59 0.16 2.02 -1.39
C MET A 59 -0.44 0.97 -0.44
N LEU A 60 -0.24 1.10 0.87
CA LEU A 60 -0.75 0.14 1.84
C LEU A 60 -2.28 0.05 1.81
N VAL A 61 -2.97 1.19 1.72
CA VAL A 61 -4.43 1.22 1.65
C VAL A 61 -4.93 0.68 0.31
N GLY A 62 -4.29 1.03 -0.81
CA GLY A 62 -4.68 0.55 -2.14
C GLY A 62 -4.47 -0.95 -2.32
N PHE A 63 -3.24 -1.44 -2.04
CA PHE A 63 -2.89 -2.85 -2.19
C PHE A 63 -3.50 -3.72 -1.08
N GLY A 64 -3.43 -3.27 0.17
CA GLY A 64 -4.01 -4.00 1.31
C GLY A 64 -5.55 -3.99 1.28
N GLY A 65 -6.16 -2.86 0.94
CA GLY A 65 -7.61 -2.74 0.77
C GLY A 65 -8.13 -3.52 -0.42
N GLY A 66 -7.42 -3.49 -1.56
CA GLY A 66 -7.72 -4.33 -2.73
C GLY A 66 -7.64 -5.82 -2.41
N TYR A 67 -6.59 -6.24 -1.69
CA TYR A 67 -6.48 -7.62 -1.21
C TYR A 67 -7.63 -7.98 -0.28
N TRP A 68 -7.96 -7.15 0.70
CA TRP A 68 -9.08 -7.39 1.62
C TRP A 68 -10.42 -7.53 0.90
N LEU A 69 -10.71 -6.64 -0.05
CA LEU A 69 -11.94 -6.66 -0.84
C LEU A 69 -12.05 -7.94 -1.69
N CYS A 70 -10.98 -8.33 -2.37
CA CYS A 70 -10.93 -9.61 -3.08
C CYS A 70 -11.13 -10.80 -2.13
N THR A 71 -10.63 -10.76 -0.88
CA THR A 71 -10.73 -11.89 0.08
C THR A 71 -12.13 -12.00 0.60
N LYS A 72 -12.72 -10.85 0.93
CA LYS A 72 -14.09 -10.78 1.40
C LYS A 72 -15.07 -11.32 0.36
N ARG A 73 -14.92 -10.96 -0.92
CA ARG A 73 -15.75 -11.50 -2.01
C ARG A 73 -15.62 -13.02 -2.13
N SER A 74 -14.40 -13.56 -2.11
CA SER A 74 -14.18 -15.01 -2.20
C SER A 74 -14.70 -15.81 -1.01
N MET A 75 -15.09 -15.14 0.09
CA MET A 75 -15.69 -15.77 1.27
C MET A 75 -17.23 -15.65 1.30
N ASP A 76 -17.80 -14.72 0.53
CA ASP A 76 -19.25 -14.52 0.39
C ASP A 76 -19.85 -15.40 -0.73
N GLU A 77 -19.00 -15.97 -1.61
CA GLU A 77 -19.36 -17.04 -2.58
C GLU A 77 -19.22 -18.44 -1.96
#